data_AF-A0A927GDZ8-F1
#
_entry.id   AF-A0A927GDZ8-F1
#
_cell.length_a   1.000
_cell.length_b   1.000
_cell.length_c   1.000
_cell.angle_alpha   90.00
_cell.angle_beta   90.00
_cell.angle_gamma   90.00
#
_symmetry.space_group_name_H-M   'P 1'
#
loop_
_entity.id
_entity.type
_entity.pdbx_description
1 polymer ?
#
loop_
_entity_poly.entity_id
_entity_poly.type
_entity_poly.pdbx_seq_one_letter_code
_entity_poly.pdbx_strand_id
1 'polypeptide(L)'
;MANALQCPKCGSQQVALQPVGTSDVLPTTTGSESLLIALDGNVECLSCGNVWKPVDQIEQALEDQAQADALDFDKRKESFYTEVEAGHLSQARRLVPKEARFIFKRSGLRATYTYLKSLDQELYKFKRTYWLIGVTVVLLVTGGLVYACS
;
A
#
# COMPACT_ATOMS: atom_id res chain seq x y z
N MET A 1 -7.90 7.62 -13.97
CA MET A 1 -8.29 6.20 -13.78
C MET A 1 -7.97 5.51 -15.10
N ALA A 2 -6.99 4.60 -15.12
CA ALA A 2 -6.63 3.89 -16.34
C ALA A 2 -7.73 2.89 -16.69
N ASN A 3 -8.32 3.01 -17.87
CA ASN A 3 -9.28 2.03 -18.37
C ASN A 3 -8.51 0.76 -18.72
N ALA A 4 -8.69 -0.30 -17.95
CA ALA A 4 -7.99 -1.59 -18.13
C ALA A 4 -8.25 -2.26 -19.50
N LEU A 5 -9.22 -1.77 -20.26
CA LEU A 5 -9.58 -2.23 -21.61
C LEU A 5 -8.88 -1.45 -22.73
N GLN A 6 -8.04 -0.47 -22.40
CA GLN A 6 -7.32 0.32 -23.38
C GLN A 6 -5.95 -0.30 -23.67
N CYS A 7 -5.59 -0.44 -24.94
CA CYS A 7 -4.31 -1.02 -25.32
C CYS A 7 -3.15 -0.18 -24.78
N PRO A 8 -2.21 -0.77 -24.02
CA PRO A 8 -1.08 -0.05 -23.44
C PRO A 8 -0.13 0.51 -24.50
N LYS A 9 -0.11 -0.08 -25.71
CA LYS A 9 0.85 0.25 -26.76
C LYS A 9 0.37 1.34 -27.71
N CYS A 10 -0.92 1.37 -28.02
CA CYS A 10 -1.48 2.30 -29.01
C CYS A 10 -2.67 3.12 -28.52
N GLY A 11 -3.12 2.91 -27.28
CA GLY A 11 -4.27 3.63 -26.72
C GLY A 11 -5.62 3.27 -27.35
N SER A 12 -5.68 2.26 -28.24
CA SER A 12 -6.94 1.82 -28.85
C SER A 12 -7.83 1.10 -27.84
N GLN A 13 -9.14 1.33 -27.92
CA GLN A 13 -10.16 0.63 -27.12
C GLN A 13 -10.69 -0.62 -27.83
N GLN A 14 -10.23 -0.90 -29.06
CA GLN A 14 -10.64 -2.06 -29.83
C GLN A 14 -9.81 -3.27 -29.40
N VAL A 15 -10.41 -4.10 -28.55
CA VAL A 15 -9.76 -5.26 -27.94
C VAL A 15 -10.60 -6.51 -28.10
N ALA A 16 -9.96 -7.63 -28.40
CA ALA A 16 -10.56 -8.95 -28.42
C ALA A 16 -10.15 -9.71 -27.15
N LEU A 17 -11.13 -10.21 -26.41
CA LEU A 17 -10.88 -11.15 -25.31
C LEU A 17 -10.82 -12.56 -25.90
N GLN A 18 -9.77 -13.30 -25.54
CA GLN A 18 -9.68 -14.71 -25.84
C GLN A 18 -10.19 -15.49 -24.62
N PRO A 19 -11.42 -16.03 -24.64
CA PRO A 19 -12.00 -16.70 -23.48
C PRO A 19 -11.26 -18.02 -23.23
N VAL A 20 -10.78 -18.20 -22.00
CA VAL A 20 -10.29 -19.50 -21.52
C VAL A 20 -11.47 -20.25 -20.91
N GLY A 21 -12.03 -21.20 -21.65
CA GLY A 21 -12.88 -22.28 -21.13
C GLY A 21 -14.26 -21.90 -20.55
N THR A 22 -15.30 -22.12 -21.36
CA THR A 22 -16.70 -22.48 -20.98
C THR A 22 -17.36 -21.74 -19.81
N SER A 23 -18.18 -20.74 -20.10
CA SER A 23 -19.65 -20.83 -20.01
C SER A 23 -20.27 -19.49 -20.36
N ASP A 24 -21.30 -19.57 -21.21
CA ASP A 24 -22.21 -18.49 -21.53
C ASP A 24 -22.77 -17.80 -20.27
N VAL A 25 -23.23 -16.57 -20.49
CA VAL A 25 -23.89 -15.62 -19.56
C VAL A 25 -22.96 -14.52 -19.06
N LEU A 26 -22.93 -13.41 -19.82
CA LEU A 26 -22.63 -12.08 -19.28
C LEU A 26 -23.77 -11.65 -18.34
N PRO A 27 -23.55 -11.41 -17.04
CA PRO A 27 -24.39 -10.49 -16.30
C PRO A 27 -23.79 -9.08 -16.45
N THR A 28 -24.56 -8.20 -17.07
CA THR A 28 -24.38 -6.74 -17.00
C THR A 28 -24.41 -6.33 -15.53
N THR A 29 -23.26 -6.29 -14.88
CA THR A 29 -23.17 -5.96 -13.46
C THR A 29 -22.26 -4.76 -13.27
N THR A 30 -22.89 -3.64 -12.97
CA THR A 30 -22.28 -2.40 -12.46
C THR A 30 -21.61 -2.66 -11.13
N GLY A 31 -20.35 -3.11 -11.18
CA GLY A 31 -19.53 -3.30 -9.99
C GLY A 31 -18.08 -3.50 -10.39
N SER A 32 -17.18 -2.69 -9.82
CA SER A 32 -15.73 -2.80 -10.03
C SER A 32 -15.15 -4.14 -9.59
N GLU A 33 -15.91 -4.96 -8.85
CA GLU A 33 -15.49 -6.25 -8.33
C GLU A 33 -15.76 -7.41 -9.31
N SER A 34 -16.73 -7.28 -10.22
CA SER A 34 -17.05 -8.32 -11.23
C SER A 34 -16.18 -8.27 -12.49
N LEU A 35 -15.44 -7.18 -12.71
CA LEU A 35 -14.48 -7.06 -13.83
C LEU A 35 -13.24 -7.95 -13.62
N LEU A 36 -12.82 -8.19 -12.38
CA LEU A 36 -11.61 -8.98 -12.09
C LEU A 36 -11.81 -10.49 -12.39
N ILE A 37 -13.03 -10.99 -12.30
CA ILE A 37 -13.33 -12.43 -12.51
C ILE A 37 -13.52 -12.74 -14.01
N ALA A 38 -13.82 -11.75 -14.84
CA ALA A 38 -14.07 -11.92 -16.27
C ALA A 38 -12.83 -11.69 -17.18
N LEU A 39 -11.68 -11.29 -16.62
CA LEU A 39 -10.47 -10.92 -17.39
C LEU A 39 -9.26 -11.83 -17.12
N ASP A 40 -9.47 -13.07 -16.66
CA ASP A 40 -8.40 -14.08 -16.52
C ASP A 40 -7.96 -14.68 -17.88
N GLY A 41 -8.00 -13.85 -18.93
CA GLY A 41 -7.70 -14.21 -20.32
C GLY A 41 -6.76 -13.19 -20.95
N ASN A 42 -6.00 -13.64 -21.94
CA ASN A 42 -5.20 -12.74 -22.76
C ASN A 42 -6.13 -11.83 -23.57
N VAL A 43 -5.81 -10.53 -23.58
CA VAL A 43 -6.50 -9.53 -24.37
C VAL A 43 -5.59 -9.10 -25.51
N GLU A 44 -6.10 -9.16 -26.74
CA GLU A 44 -5.37 -8.74 -27.93
C GLU A 44 -5.95 -7.42 -28.47
N CYS A 45 -5.08 -6.48 -28.82
CA CYS A 45 -5.52 -5.25 -29.48
C CYS A 45 -5.69 -5.48 -30.98
N LEU A 46 -6.89 -5.21 -31.47
CA LEU A 46 -7.23 -5.34 -32.89
C LEU A 46 -6.55 -4.28 -33.77
N SER A 47 -6.06 -3.19 -33.19
CA SER A 47 -5.38 -2.12 -33.95
C SER A 47 -3.87 -2.33 -34.11
N CYS A 48 -3.21 -3.04 -33.18
CA CYS A 48 -1.74 -3.18 -33.21
C CYS A 48 -1.23 -4.60 -32.97
N GLY A 49 -2.13 -5.58 -32.77
CA GLY A 49 -1.80 -6.98 -32.51
C GLY A 49 -1.11 -7.22 -31.18
N ASN A 50 -1.08 -6.23 -30.27
CA ASN A 50 -0.44 -6.38 -28.99
C ASN A 50 -1.30 -7.24 -28.07
N VAL A 51 -0.71 -8.28 -27.48
CA VAL A 51 -1.37 -9.14 -26.50
C VAL A 51 -0.89 -8.76 -25.10
N TRP A 52 -1.80 -8.54 -24.16
CA TRP A 52 -1.47 -8.32 -22.75
C TRP A 52 -2.48 -8.99 -21.83
N LYS A 53 -2.05 -9.18 -20.58
CA LYS A 53 -2.92 -9.62 -19.50
C LYS A 53 -3.35 -8.38 -18.70
N PRO A 54 -4.65 -8.09 -18.64
CA PRO A 54 -5.18 -6.96 -17.86
C PRO A 54 -4.91 -7.13 -16.37
N VAL A 55 -4.94 -8.38 -15.87
CA VAL A 55 -4.69 -8.72 -14.46
C VAL A 55 -3.31 -8.26 -14.03
N ASP A 56 -2.26 -8.63 -14.79
CA ASP A 56 -0.88 -8.26 -14.49
C ASP A 56 -0.67 -6.74 -14.46
N GLN A 57 -1.37 -5.99 -15.32
CA GLN A 57 -1.30 -4.52 -15.34
C GLN A 57 -2.04 -3.88 -14.17
N ILE A 58 -3.18 -4.43 -13.77
CA ILE A 58 -3.89 -3.96 -12.59
C ILE A 58 -3.04 -4.25 -11.34
N GLU A 59 -2.39 -5.41 -11.27
CA GLU A 59 -1.51 -5.79 -10.18
C GLU A 59 -0.26 -4.90 -10.12
N GLN A 60 0.42 -4.67 -11.25
CA GLN A 60 1.52 -3.71 -11.34
C GLN A 60 1.10 -2.28 -11.00
N ALA A 61 -0.04 -1.80 -11.51
CA ALA A 61 -0.54 -0.48 -11.17
C ALA A 61 -0.92 -0.36 -9.68
N LEU A 62 -1.43 -1.44 -9.08
CA LEU A 62 -1.65 -1.52 -7.64
C LEU A 62 -0.34 -1.52 -6.87
N GLU A 63 0.70 -2.22 -7.35
CA GLU A 63 2.04 -2.29 -6.74
C GLU A 63 2.79 -0.96 -6.83
N ASP A 64 2.72 -0.26 -7.97
CA ASP A 64 3.31 1.06 -8.20
C ASP A 64 2.61 2.13 -7.34
N GLN A 65 1.28 2.09 -7.29
CA GLN A 65 0.51 2.95 -6.39
C GLN A 65 0.83 2.63 -4.93
N ALA A 66 1.00 1.35 -4.61
CA ALA A 66 1.49 0.88 -3.32
C ALA A 66 2.89 1.44 -2.99
N GLN A 67 3.83 1.49 -3.92
CA GLN A 67 5.16 2.04 -3.67
C GLN A 67 5.12 3.55 -3.44
N ALA A 68 4.35 4.29 -4.24
CA ALA A 68 4.11 5.72 -4.03
C ALA A 68 3.48 5.99 -2.65
N ASP A 69 2.63 5.09 -2.19
CA ASP A 69 1.96 5.13 -0.91
C ASP A 69 2.81 4.70 0.30
N ALA A 70 3.88 3.95 0.08
CA ALA A 70 4.81 3.51 1.13
C ALA A 70 5.72 4.65 1.63
N LEU A 71 5.93 5.67 0.79
CA LEU A 71 6.68 6.88 1.14
C LEU A 71 5.99 7.74 2.21
N ASP A 72 4.71 7.48 2.54
CA ASP A 72 3.91 8.25 3.50
C ASP A 72 3.30 7.37 4.62
N PHE A 73 4.04 6.33 5.05
CA PHE A 73 3.63 5.38 6.09
C PHE A 73 3.12 6.09 7.36
N ASP A 74 3.85 7.09 7.84
CA ASP A 74 3.49 7.80 9.08
C ASP A 74 2.17 8.56 8.96
N LYS A 75 1.92 9.23 7.84
CA LYS A 75 0.67 9.98 7.60
C LYS A 75 -0.53 9.05 7.42
N ARG A 76 -0.33 7.89 6.78
CA ARG A 76 -1.37 6.85 6.68
C ARG A 76 -1.69 6.23 8.01
N LYS A 77 -0.66 5.92 8.80
CA LYS A 77 -0.80 5.40 10.16
C LYS A 77 -1.58 6.40 11.03
N GLU A 78 -1.25 7.69 10.94
CA GLU A 78 -1.96 8.75 11.65
C GLU A 78 -3.43 8.84 11.23
N SER A 79 -3.70 8.87 9.91
CA SER A 79 -5.07 8.87 9.38
C SER A 79 -5.87 7.62 9.79
N PHE A 80 -5.21 6.46 9.83
CA PHE A 80 -5.79 5.22 10.32
C PHE A 80 -6.18 5.34 11.81
N TYR A 81 -5.34 5.92 12.66
CA TYR A 81 -5.68 6.16 14.06
C TYR A 81 -6.88 7.08 14.20
N THR A 82 -6.92 8.18 13.46
CA THR A 82 -8.03 9.13 13.49
C THR A 82 -9.35 8.46 13.12
N GLU A 83 -9.39 7.68 12.05
CA GLU A 83 -10.64 7.01 11.63
C GLU A 83 -11.07 5.87 12.57
N VAL A 84 -10.11 5.17 13.20
CA VAL A 84 -10.43 4.15 14.22
C VAL A 84 -11.01 4.81 15.47
N GLU A 85 -10.42 5.92 15.92
CA GLU A 85 -10.86 6.66 17.12
C GLU A 85 -12.17 7.42 16.88
N ALA A 86 -12.43 7.88 15.66
CA ALA A 86 -13.70 8.44 15.22
C ALA A 86 -14.81 7.39 15.04
N GLY A 87 -14.49 6.09 15.07
CA GLY A 87 -15.46 5.00 14.90
C GLY A 87 -15.83 4.69 13.44
N HIS A 88 -15.15 5.30 12.46
CA HIS A 88 -15.36 5.04 11.03
C HIS A 88 -14.59 3.80 10.55
N LEU A 89 -15.02 2.63 11.02
CA LEU A 89 -14.32 1.37 10.79
C LEU A 89 -14.18 0.98 9.31
N SER A 90 -15.10 1.41 8.45
CA SER A 90 -15.07 1.16 7.00
C SER A 90 -13.98 1.98 6.30
N GLN A 91 -13.75 3.22 6.73
CA GLN A 91 -12.68 4.08 6.22
C GLN A 91 -11.32 3.64 6.78
N ALA A 92 -11.27 3.32 8.07
CA ALA A 92 -10.09 2.77 8.72
C ALA A 92 -9.55 1.52 8.00
N ARG A 93 -10.41 0.61 7.52
CA ARG A 93 -9.96 -0.57 6.75
C ARG A 93 -9.18 -0.23 5.49
N ARG A 94 -9.53 0.87 4.82
CA ARG A 94 -8.87 1.30 3.57
C ARG A 94 -7.52 1.95 3.84
N LEU A 95 -7.36 2.53 5.03
CA LEU A 95 -6.16 3.23 5.47
C LEU A 95 -5.16 2.31 6.19
N VAL A 96 -5.43 1.01 6.29
CA VAL A 96 -4.51 0.05 6.93
C VAL A 96 -3.16 0.07 6.20
N PRO A 97 -2.06 0.41 6.89
CA PRO A 97 -0.73 0.38 6.29
C PRO A 97 -0.32 -1.06 5.95
N LYS A 98 0.48 -1.23 4.90
CA LYS A 98 0.77 -2.56 4.33
C LYS A 98 1.53 -3.47 5.28
N GLU A 99 2.40 -2.88 6.08
CA GLU A 99 3.20 -3.48 7.14
C GLU A 99 2.30 -4.20 8.16
N ALA A 100 1.10 -3.65 8.40
CA ALA A 100 0.13 -4.20 9.33
C ALA A 100 -1.01 -4.99 8.63
N ARG A 101 -0.98 -5.12 7.30
CA ARG A 101 -2.02 -5.80 6.51
C ARG A 101 -2.11 -7.29 6.82
N PHE A 102 -0.98 -7.93 7.09
CA PHE A 102 -0.94 -9.32 7.55
C PHE A 102 -1.69 -9.50 8.88
N ILE A 103 -1.43 -8.62 9.85
CA ILE A 103 -2.10 -8.64 11.16
C ILE A 103 -3.58 -8.31 11.03
N PHE A 104 -3.93 -7.37 10.16
CA PHE A 104 -5.32 -7.06 9.84
C PHE A 104 -6.07 -8.27 9.29
N LYS A 105 -5.49 -9.01 8.34
CA LYS A 105 -6.11 -10.22 7.76
C LYS A 105 -6.26 -11.35 8.78
N ARG A 106 -5.32 -11.47 9.72
CA ARG A 106 -5.29 -12.56 10.71
C ARG A 106 -6.15 -12.29 11.95
N SER A 107 -6.15 -11.07 12.45
CA SER A 107 -6.64 -10.72 13.79
C SER A 107 -7.58 -9.51 13.81
N GLY A 108 -7.84 -8.90 12.66
CA GLY A 108 -8.80 -7.81 12.49
C GLY A 108 -8.28 -6.44 12.93
N LEU A 109 -9.13 -5.44 12.75
CA LEU A 109 -8.79 -4.00 12.88
C LEU A 109 -8.25 -3.61 14.26
N ARG A 110 -8.83 -4.19 15.32
CA ARG A 110 -8.44 -3.88 16.71
C ARG A 110 -7.02 -4.36 17.01
N ALA A 111 -6.67 -5.55 16.53
CA ALA A 111 -5.33 -6.10 16.68
C ALA A 111 -4.30 -5.26 15.90
N THR A 112 -4.65 -4.84 14.69
CA THR A 112 -3.84 -3.92 13.86
C THR A 112 -3.56 -2.61 14.59
N TYR A 113 -4.58 -2.01 15.22
CA TYR A 113 -4.42 -0.79 16.02
C TYR A 113 -3.45 -0.98 17.19
N THR A 114 -3.63 -2.03 18.00
CA THR A 114 -2.71 -2.31 19.11
C THR A 114 -1.28 -2.61 18.65
N TYR A 115 -1.12 -3.30 17.52
CA TYR A 115 0.19 -3.61 16.96
C TYR A 115 0.92 -2.34 16.52
N LEU A 116 0.26 -1.48 15.73
CA LEU A 116 0.84 -0.22 15.28
C LEU A 116 1.20 0.69 16.47
N LYS A 117 0.34 0.74 17.49
CA LYS A 117 0.61 1.51 18.71
C LYS A 117 1.80 0.98 19.52
N SER A 118 2.01 -0.35 19.51
CA SER A 118 3.18 -0.96 20.17
C SER A 118 4.50 -0.65 19.44
N LEU A 119 4.46 -0.60 18.10
CA LEU A 119 5.60 -0.17 17.27
C LEU A 119 6.02 1.27 17.56
N ASP A 120 5.05 2.18 17.71
CA ASP A 120 5.34 3.58 18.05
C ASP A 120 6.03 3.71 19.42
N GLN A 121 5.62 2.88 20.38
CA GLN A 121 6.19 2.91 21.74
C GLN A 121 7.64 2.37 21.77
N GLU A 122 7.94 1.34 20.98
CA GLU A 122 9.30 0.82 20.77
C GLU A 122 10.19 1.87 20.11
N LEU A 123 9.74 2.47 19.00
CA LEU A 123 10.48 3.50 18.26
C LEU A 123 10.78 4.73 19.13
N TYR A 124 9.82 5.18 19.94
CA TYR A 124 10.02 6.30 20.86
C TYR A 124 11.09 6.00 21.91
N LYS A 125 11.08 4.79 22.49
CA LYS A 125 12.11 4.35 23.46
C LYS A 125 13.48 4.31 22.81
N PHE A 126 13.60 3.74 21.62
CA PHE A 126 14.87 3.70 20.89
C PHE A 126 15.41 5.10 20.59
N LYS A 127 14.57 5.99 20.03
CA LYS A 127 14.96 7.37 19.71
C LYS A 127 15.42 8.13 20.94
N ARG A 128 14.71 7.97 22.07
CA ARG A 128 15.07 8.61 23.34
C ARG A 128 16.41 8.11 23.88
N THR A 129 16.65 6.81 23.85
CA THR A 129 17.92 6.23 24.33
C THR A 129 19.10 6.68 23.47
N TYR A 130 18.96 6.68 22.14
CA TYR A 130 20.01 7.19 21.24
C TYR A 130 20.29 8.67 21.45
N TRP A 131 19.25 9.48 21.63
CA TRP A 131 19.41 10.91 21.90
C TRP A 131 20.16 11.15 23.22
N LEU A 132 19.81 10.41 24.28
CA LEU A 132 20.51 10.49 25.56
C LEU A 132 21.99 10.11 25.41
N ILE A 133 22.30 8.98 24.77
CA ILE A 133 23.69 8.56 24.54
C ILE A 133 24.45 9.63 23.76
N GLY A 134 23.84 10.18 22.70
CA GLY A 134 24.44 11.26 21.90
C GLY A 134 24.78 12.49 22.76
N VAL A 135 23.85 12.94 23.61
CA VAL A 135 24.07 14.07 24.53
C VAL A 135 25.21 13.77 25.50
N THR A 136 25.27 12.55 26.07
CA THR A 136 26.33 12.17 27.01
C THR A 136 27.72 12.18 26.36
N VAL A 137 27.82 11.68 25.11
CA VAL A 137 29.08 11.69 24.36
C VAL A 137 29.51 13.11 24.04
N VAL A 138 28.59 13.97 23.60
CA VAL A 138 28.91 15.38 23.33
C VAL A 138 29.41 16.07 24.60
N LEU A 139 28.73 15.89 25.73
CA LEU A 139 29.14 16.45 27.02
C LEU A 139 30.52 15.97 27.47
N LEU A 140 30.85 14.68 27.27
CA LEU A 140 32.17 14.13 27.59
C LEU A 140 33.26 14.71 26.70
N VAL A 141 33.00 14.88 25.40
CA VAL A 141 33.96 15.47 24.47
C VAL A 141 34.17 16.96 24.78
N THR A 142 33.10 17.73 24.95
CA THR A 142 33.21 19.16 25.29
C THR A 142 33.83 19.37 26.67
N GLY A 143 33.45 18.56 27.66
CA GLY A 143 34.02 18.60 29.01
C GLY A 143 35.50 18.22 29.02
N GLY A 144 35.89 17.20 28.27
CA GLY A 144 37.29 16.80 28.10
C GLY A 144 38.13 17.87 27.40
N LEU A 145 37.58 18.53 26.37
CA LEU A 145 38.26 19.64 25.69
C LEU A 145 38.44 20.86 26.61
N VAL A 146 37.43 21.20 27.42
CA VAL A 146 37.53 22.30 28.39
C VAL A 146 38.55 21.98 29.49
N TYR A 147 38.57 20.73 29.98
CA TYR A 147 39.54 20.29 30.98
C TYR A 147 40.98 20.25 30.43
N ALA A 148 41.17 19.89 29.16
CA ALA A 148 42.49 19.88 28.54
C ALA A 148 43.03 21.27 28.19
N CYS A 149 42.15 22.28 28.07
CA CYS A 149 42.52 23.66 27.78
C CYS A 149 42.60 24.57 29.01
N SER A 150 42.26 24.07 30.21
CA SER A 150 42.45 24.75 31.50
C SER A 150 43.70 24.26 32.20
#